data_AF-A0A1G2LU10-F1
#
_entry.id   AF-A0A1G2LU10-F1
#
_cell.length_a   1.000
_cell.length_b   1.000
_cell.length_c   1.000
_cell.angle_alpha   90.00
_cell.angle_beta   90.00
_cell.angle_gamma   90.00
#
_symmetry.space_group_name_H-M   'P 1'
#
loop_
_entity.id
_entity.type
_entity.pdbx_description
1 polymer ?
#
loop_
_entity_poly.entity_id
_entity_poly.type
_entity_poly.pdbx_seq_one_letter_code
_entity_poly.pdbx_strand_id
1 'polypeptide(L)'
;MNNQGIIKLIILLIIAVIVLGFFGISLKAVFSKETVQENLIVVWEAARYVWTNYLAAPARYLWNIFYNLLWRSFIENAERIRGGKPPLLLEGQPELEFSE
;
A
#
# COMPACT_ATOMS: atom_id res chain seq x y z
N MET A 1 -12.27 -2.23 -0.86
CA MET A 1 -11.68 -3.51 -0.43
C MET A 1 -12.08 -3.72 1.02
N ASN A 2 -12.85 -4.78 1.35
CA ASN A 2 -13.42 -4.96 2.68
C ASN A 2 -12.33 -5.23 3.73
N ASN A 3 -12.14 -4.30 4.68
CA ASN A 3 -11.19 -4.44 5.79
C ASN A 3 -11.41 -5.72 6.62
N GLN A 4 -12.60 -6.31 6.56
CA GLN A 4 -12.92 -7.58 7.22
C GLN A 4 -12.11 -8.77 6.67
N GLY A 5 -11.76 -8.78 5.38
CA GLY A 5 -10.97 -9.88 4.80
C GLY A 5 -9.51 -9.87 5.27
N ILE A 6 -8.91 -8.67 5.34
CA ILE A 6 -7.52 -8.49 5.76
C ILE A 6 -7.37 -8.81 7.26
N ILE A 7 -8.29 -8.33 8.10
CA ILE A 7 -8.27 -8.60 9.55
C ILE A 7 -8.43 -10.10 9.82
N LYS A 8 -9.34 -10.77 9.11
CA LYS A 8 -9.55 -12.22 9.25
C LYS A 8 -8.30 -13.02 8.84
N LEU A 9 -7.60 -12.58 7.79
CA LEU A 9 -6.34 -13.20 7.35
C LEU A 9 -5.23 -13.04 8.41
N ILE A 10 -5.10 -11.85 9.01
CA ILE A 10 -4.10 -11.59 10.05
C ILE A 10 -4.38 -12.47 11.29
N ILE A 11 -5.63 -12.54 11.74
CA ILE A 11 -6.02 -13.40 12.86
C ILE A 11 -5.73 -14.87 12.55
N LEU A 12 -6.03 -15.33 11.33
CA LEU A 12 -5.72 -16.69 10.89
C LEU A 12 -4.20 -16.96 10.93
N LEU A 13 -3.38 -16.03 10.45
CA LEU A 13 -1.91 -16.15 10.49
C LEU A 13 -1.39 -16.22 11.92
N ILE A 14 -1.92 -15.40 12.83
CA ILE A 14 -1.53 -15.43 14.25
C ILE A 14 -1.89 -16.80 14.86
N ILE A 15 -3.11 -17.30 14.63
CA ILE A 15 -3.53 -18.63 15.10
C ILE A 15 -2.62 -19.72 14.51
N ALA A 16 -2.29 -19.66 13.22
CA ALA A 16 -1.39 -20.61 12.59
C ALA A 16 0.00 -20.60 13.23
N VAL A 17 0.57 -19.43 13.52
CA VAL A 17 1.86 -19.29 14.22
C VAL A 17 1.80 -19.88 15.62
N ILE A 18 0.72 -19.63 16.38
CA ILE A 18 0.52 -20.20 17.72
C ILE A 18 0.40 -21.73 17.66
N VAL A 19 -0.36 -22.27 16.70
CA VAL A 19 -0.52 -23.72 16.49
C VAL A 19 0.81 -24.37 16.12
N LEU A 20 1.59 -23.77 15.22
CA LEU A 20 2.94 -24.26 14.88
C LEU A 20 3.86 -24.24 16.10
N GLY A 21 3.81 -23.19 16.91
CA GLY A 21 4.54 -23.10 18.18
C GLY A 21 4.12 -24.18 19.19
N PHE A 22 2.83 -24.49 19.29
CA PHE A 22 2.30 -25.57 20.14
C PHE A 22 2.83 -26.95 19.72
N PHE A 23 3.00 -27.20 18.43
CA PHE A 23 3.63 -28.42 17.91
C PHE A 23 5.17 -28.44 18.05
N GLY A 24 5.77 -27.45 18.72
CA GLY A 24 7.23 -27.34 18.90
C GLY A 24 7.97 -26.91 17.65
N ILE A 25 7.27 -26.47 16.60
CA ILE A 25 7.88 -25.98 15.36
C ILE A 25 8.32 -24.54 15.58
N SER A 26 9.62 -24.35 15.79
CA SER A 26 10.22 -23.02 15.81
C SER A 26 10.30 -22.44 14.40
N LEU A 27 9.50 -21.41 14.10
CA LEU A 27 9.58 -20.68 12.83
C LEU A 27 10.98 -20.15 12.57
N LYS A 28 11.67 -19.67 13.62
CA LYS A 28 13.08 -19.26 13.52
C LYS A 28 13.94 -20.44 13.04
N ALA A 29 13.82 -21.62 13.66
CA ALA A 29 14.58 -22.79 13.25
C ALA A 29 14.25 -23.22 11.81
N VAL A 30 12.97 -23.13 11.39
CA VAL A 30 12.55 -23.46 10.02
C VAL A 30 13.16 -22.50 9.00
N PHE A 31 13.08 -21.18 9.24
CA PHE A 31 13.67 -20.18 8.36
C PHE A 31 15.20 -20.10 8.44
N SER A 32 15.81 -20.68 9.47
CA SER A 32 17.28 -20.81 9.59
C SER A 32 17.82 -22.05 8.88
N LYS A 33 16.97 -22.96 8.37
CA LYS A 33 17.45 -24.09 7.56
C LYS A 33 17.95 -23.57 6.22
N GLU A 34 19.18 -23.94 5.87
CA GLU A 34 19.84 -23.59 4.61
C GLU A 34 18.93 -23.88 3.40
N THR A 35 18.34 -25.06 3.33
CA THR A 35 17.39 -25.44 2.27
C THR A 35 16.18 -24.52 2.17
N VAL A 36 15.66 -24.00 3.29
CA VAL A 36 14.51 -23.08 3.27
C VAL A 36 14.95 -21.70 2.78
N GLN A 37 16.13 -21.25 3.21
CA GLN A 37 16.70 -19.97 2.77
C GLN A 37 17.01 -19.97 1.28
N GLU A 38 17.64 -21.02 0.76
CA GLU A 38 17.95 -21.18 -0.66
C GLU A 38 16.68 -21.14 -1.51
N ASN A 39 15.64 -21.89 -1.13
CA ASN A 39 14.36 -21.87 -1.84
C ASN A 39 13.69 -20.49 -1.80
N LEU A 40 13.73 -19.81 -0.63
CA LEU A 40 13.19 -18.46 -0.50
C LEU A 40 13.97 -17.45 -1.36
N ILE A 41 15.29 -17.58 -1.45
CA ILE A 41 16.13 -16.74 -2.31
C ILE A 41 15.74 -16.94 -3.77
N VAL A 42 15.61 -18.18 -4.25
CA VAL A 42 15.19 -18.47 -5.63
C VAL A 42 13.82 -17.88 -5.95
N VAL A 43 12.83 -18.08 -5.06
CA VAL A 43 11.49 -17.51 -5.24
C VAL A 43 11.53 -16.00 -5.23
N TRP A 44 12.33 -15.40 -4.34
CA TRP A 44 12.48 -13.96 -4.25
C TRP A 44 13.18 -13.36 -5.47
N GLU A 45 14.19 -14.03 -6.02
CA GLU A 45 14.86 -13.63 -7.26
C GLU A 45 13.91 -13.72 -8.46
N ALA A 46 13.12 -14.79 -8.56
CA ALA A 46 12.09 -14.90 -9.58
C ALA A 46 11.03 -13.79 -9.45
N ALA A 47 10.55 -13.53 -8.23
CA ALA A 47 9.60 -12.45 -7.96
C ALA A 47 10.20 -11.07 -8.31
N ARG A 48 11.46 -10.83 -7.93
CA ARG A 48 12.20 -9.62 -8.29
C ARG A 48 12.32 -9.49 -9.80
N TYR A 49 12.71 -10.55 -10.50
CA TYR A 49 12.82 -10.57 -11.96
C TYR A 49 11.48 -10.24 -12.62
N VAL A 50 10.40 -10.87 -12.17
CA VAL A 50 9.06 -10.62 -12.71
C VAL A 50 8.65 -9.16 -12.46
N TRP A 51 8.86 -8.66 -11.23
CA TRP A 51 8.59 -7.29 -10.89
C TRP A 51 9.37 -6.31 -11.77
N THR A 52 10.69 -6.46 -11.86
CA THR A 52 11.54 -5.50 -12.57
C THR A 52 11.30 -5.51 -14.08
N ASN A 53 11.07 -6.69 -14.67
CA ASN A 53 10.98 -6.83 -16.13
C ASN A 53 9.55 -6.64 -16.67
N TYR A 54 8.52 -6.96 -15.89
CA TYR A 54 7.14 -6.95 -16.40
C TYR A 54 6.21 -6.01 -15.66
N LEU A 55 6.31 -5.90 -14.33
CA LEU A 55 5.31 -5.19 -13.52
C LEU A 55 5.72 -3.75 -13.17
N ALA A 56 7.02 -3.46 -13.05
CA ALA A 56 7.51 -2.18 -12.57
C ALA A 56 7.21 -1.02 -13.54
N ALA A 57 7.22 -1.27 -14.85
CA ALA A 57 6.87 -0.25 -15.85
C ALA A 57 5.37 0.12 -15.81
N PRO A 58 4.42 -0.83 -15.95
CA PRO A 58 3.00 -0.49 -15.85
C PRO A 58 2.61 0.02 -14.46
N ALA A 59 3.19 -0.51 -13.38
CA ALA A 59 2.95 0.01 -12.03
C ALA A 59 3.38 1.47 -11.88
N ARG A 60 4.55 1.85 -12.42
CA ARG A 60 4.99 3.26 -12.43
C ARG A 60 4.07 4.15 -13.26
N TYR A 61 3.60 3.68 -14.41
CA TYR A 61 2.65 4.43 -15.23
C TYR A 61 1.34 4.71 -14.47
N LEU A 62 0.75 3.66 -13.88
CA LEU A 62 -0.47 3.79 -13.07
C LEU A 62 -0.25 4.68 -11.85
N TRP A 63 0.90 4.55 -11.18
CA TRP A 63 1.27 5.40 -10.05
C TRP A 63 1.35 6.87 -10.47
N ASN A 64 1.96 7.17 -11.61
CA ASN A 64 2.05 8.55 -12.10
C ASN A 64 0.67 9.14 -12.40
N ILE A 65 -0.25 8.36 -12.99
CA ILE A 65 -1.63 8.80 -13.22
C ILE A 65 -2.33 9.07 -11.89
N PHE A 66 -2.30 8.10 -10.97
CA PHE A 66 -2.91 8.24 -9.65
C PHE A 66 -2.36 9.45 -8.89
N TYR A 67 -1.03 9.58 -8.88
CA TYR A 67 -0.35 10.66 -8.19
C TYR A 67 -0.72 12.03 -8.78
N ASN A 68 -0.68 12.18 -10.10
CA ASN A 68 -0.94 13.48 -10.73
C ASN A 68 -2.41 13.89 -10.68
N LEU A 69 -3.35 12.94 -10.84
CA LEU A 69 -4.77 13.26 -10.90
C LEU A 69 -5.42 13.36 -9.52
N LEU A 70 -5.04 12.49 -8.59
CA LEU A 70 -5.73 12.37 -7.31
C LEU A 70 -4.85 12.89 -6.18
N TRP A 71 -3.64 12.33 -6.05
CA TRP A 71 -2.82 12.58 -4.86
C TRP A 71 -2.31 14.01 -4.77
N ARG A 72 -1.76 14.54 -5.87
CA ARG A 72 -1.23 15.92 -5.94
C ARG A 72 -2.33 16.93 -5.66
N SER A 73 -3.45 16.84 -6.37
CA SER A 73 -4.60 17.73 -6.17
C SER A 73 -5.16 17.63 -4.76
N PHE A 74 -5.19 16.43 -4.16
CA PHE A 74 -5.61 16.26 -2.78
C PHE A 74 -4.68 16.99 -1.79
N ILE A 75 -3.36 16.78 -1.89
CA ILE A 75 -2.39 17.40 -0.99
C ILE A 75 -2.37 18.92 -1.14
N GLU A 76 -2.39 19.44 -2.37
CA GLU A 76 -2.41 20.88 -2.62
C GLU A 76 -3.65 21.55 -2.00
N ASN A 77 -4.82 20.93 -2.12
CA ASN A 77 -6.03 21.45 -1.49
C ASN A 77 -5.97 21.34 0.04
N ALA A 78 -5.44 20.24 0.59
CA ALA A 78 -5.27 20.07 2.02
C ALA A 78 -4.32 21.13 2.63
N GLU A 79 -3.21 21.43 1.94
CA GLU A 79 -2.28 22.49 2.35
C GLU A 79 -2.92 23.88 2.26
N ARG A 80 -3.70 24.15 1.21
CA ARG A 80 -4.44 25.42 1.07
C ARG A 80 -5.45 25.64 2.19
N ILE A 81 -6.27 24.63 2.49
CA ILE A 81 -7.24 24.69 3.60
C ILE A 81 -6.52 24.93 4.92
N ARG A 82 -5.43 24.20 5.18
CA ARG A 82 -4.59 24.41 6.36
C ARG A 82 -4.00 25.82 6.44
N GLY A 83 -3.68 26.42 5.30
CA GLY A 83 -3.20 27.80 5.18
C GLY A 83 -4.30 28.86 5.16
N GLY A 84 -5.58 28.50 5.37
CA GLY A 84 -6.72 29.43 5.36
C GLY A 84 -7.14 29.90 3.97
N LYS A 85 -6.64 29.27 2.90
CA LYS A 85 -7.03 29.55 1.52
C LYS A 85 -8.12 28.58 1.06
N PRO A 86 -9.09 29.05 0.25
CA PRO A 86 -10.06 28.15 -0.34
C PRO A 86 -9.37 27.12 -1.26
N PRO A 87 -9.92 25.90 -1.40
CA PRO A 87 -9.52 24.92 -2.40
C PRO A 87 -9.45 25.51 -3.82
N LEU A 88 -8.59 24.93 -4.68
CA LEU A 88 -8.38 25.34 -6.08
C LEU A 88 -9.69 25.46 -6.88
N LEU A 89 -10.68 24.62 -6.61
CA LEU A 89 -11.97 24.63 -7.30
C LEU A 89 -12.84 25.84 -6.94
N LEU A 90 -12.56 26.50 -5.81
CA LEU A 90 -13.34 27.61 -5.27
C LEU A 90 -12.65 28.97 -5.48
N GLU A 91 -11.37 29.00 -5.87
CA GLU A 91 -10.63 30.25 -6.12
C GLU A 91 -11.07 30.95 -7.42
N GLY A 92 -11.61 30.20 -8.39
CA GLY A 92 -12.04 30.74 -9.69
C GLY A 92 -13.56 30.89 -9.85
N GLN A 93 -14.34 30.62 -8.80
CA GLN A 93 -15.79 30.81 -8.85
C GLN A 93 -16.13 32.28 -8.52
N PRO A 94 -17.05 32.92 -9.27
CA PRO A 94 -17.47 34.28 -8.95
C PRO A 94 -18.01 34.29 -7.52
N GLU A 95 -17.57 35.25 -6.70
CA GLU A 95 -18.15 35.48 -5.39
C GLU A 95 -19.64 35.71 -5.58
N LEU A 96 -20.46 34.84 -4.99
CA LEU A 96 -21.89 35.04 -4.95
C LEU A 96 -22.13 36.23 -4.01
N GLU A 97 -22.28 37.43 -4.58
CA GLU A 97 -22.87 38.58 -3.89
C GLU A 97 -24.29 38.18 -3.50
N PHE A 98 -24.46 37.70 -2.27
CA PHE A 98 -25.78 37.62 -1.67
C PHE A 98 -26.19 39.07 -1.38
N SER A 99 -26.95 39.67 -2.30
CA SER A 99 -27.60 40.96 -2.04
C SER A 99 -28.59 40.77 -0.89
N GLU A 100 -28.31 41.40 0.25
CA GLU A 100 -29.26 41.56 1.37
C GLU A 100 -30.45 42.45 0.98
#